data_AF-A0A0Q5N2W7-F1
#
_entry.id   AF-A0A0Q5N2W7-F1
#
_cell.length_a   1.000
_cell.length_b   1.000
_cell.length_c   1.000
_cell.angle_alpha   90.00
_cell.angle_beta   90.00
_cell.angle_gamma   90.00
#
_symmetry.space_group_name_H-M   'P 1'
#
loop_
_entity.id
_entity.type
_entity.pdbx_description
1 polymer ?
#
loop_
_entity_poly.entity_id
_entity_poly.type
_entity_poly.pdbx_seq_one_letter_code
_entity_poly.pdbx_strand_id
1 'polypeptide(L)'
;MATSHFQQFLNDATSPAPDTDVPLGPDCLYGLYTSWCLLHGMAPKTSASFRVGMRLCRINVHHSRLSMKGRAAADYILASYPYTG
;
A
#
# COMPACT_ATOMS: atom_id res chain seq x y z
N MET A 1 16.63 14.07 4.57
CA MET A 1 15.24 14.14 5.12
C MET A 1 14.77 12.71 5.28
N ALA A 2 14.57 12.23 6.51
CA ALA A 2 14.08 10.88 6.76
C ALA A 2 12.61 10.81 6.34
N THR A 3 12.36 10.44 5.08
CA THR A 3 11.02 10.14 4.60
C THR A 3 10.52 8.97 5.44
N SER A 4 9.45 9.21 6.21
CA SER A 4 8.85 8.17 7.04
C SER A 4 8.58 6.93 6.18
N HIS A 5 8.73 5.71 6.70
CA HIS A 5 8.57 4.48 5.90
C HIS A 5 7.22 4.46 5.16
N PHE A 6 6.18 5.10 5.73
CA PHE A 6 4.90 5.33 5.08
C PHE A 6 4.99 6.20 3.82
N GLN A 7 5.80 7.25 3.83
CA GLN A 7 5.98 8.14 2.69
C GLN A 7 6.79 7.48 1.57
N GLN A 8 7.79 6.66 1.92
CA GLN A 8 8.49 5.82 0.95
C GLN A 8 7.56 4.79 0.33
N PHE A 9 6.81 4.07 1.16
CA PHE A 9 5.74 3.16 0.71
C PHE A 9 4.75 3.87 -0.22
N LEU A 10 4.28 5.05 0.16
CA LEU A 10 3.31 5.80 -0.66
C LEU A 10 3.91 6.26 -1.99
N ASN A 11 5.21 6.56 -2.06
CA ASN A 11 5.84 6.97 -3.30
C ASN A 11 6.20 5.79 -4.21
N ASP A 12 6.55 4.64 -3.62
CA ASP A 12 7.03 3.45 -4.33
C ASP A 12 5.88 2.52 -4.75
N ALA A 13 4.92 2.30 -3.85
CA ALA A 13 3.81 1.36 -4.01
C ALA A 13 2.47 2.03 -4.36
N THR A 14 2.34 3.34 -4.18
CA THR A 14 1.11 4.07 -4.56
C THR A 14 1.42 5.24 -5.48
N SER A 15 0.42 5.71 -6.21
CA SER A 15 0.52 6.95 -6.96
C SER A 15 -0.75 7.78 -6.81
N PRO A 16 -0.63 9.12 -6.81
CA PRO A 16 -1.79 10.00 -6.88
C PRO A 16 -2.49 9.74 -8.21
N ALA A 17 -3.69 9.19 -8.12
CA ALA A 17 -4.50 8.86 -9.28
C ALA A 17 -5.89 9.46 -9.04
N PRO A 18 -6.08 10.73 -9.41
CA PRO A 18 -7.36 11.43 -9.23
C PRO A 18 -8.50 10.80 -10.04
N ASP A 19 -8.18 9.93 -11.00
CA ASP A 19 -9.10 9.31 -11.97
C ASP A 19 -9.44 7.83 -11.67
N THR A 20 -8.93 7.27 -10.56
CA THR A 20 -9.21 5.87 -10.23
C THR A 20 -10.57 5.73 -9.57
N ASP A 21 -11.51 5.14 -10.31
CA ASP A 21 -12.90 4.85 -9.90
C ASP A 21 -12.98 3.77 -8.80
N VAL A 22 -11.92 2.97 -8.62
CA VAL A 22 -11.85 1.89 -7.63
C VAL A 22 -10.94 2.30 -6.47
N PRO A 23 -11.49 2.87 -5.38
CA PRO A 23 -10.67 3.21 -4.22
C PRO A 23 -10.02 1.96 -3.64
N LEU A 24 -8.72 2.06 -3.39
CA LEU A 24 -7.94 1.06 -2.67
C LEU A 24 -8.55 0.84 -1.28
N GLY A 25 -9.25 -0.29 -1.11
CA GLY A 25 -9.81 -0.67 0.17
C GLY A 25 -8.73 -0.83 1.26
N PRO A 26 -9.09 -0.71 2.55
CA PRO A 26 -8.14 -0.82 3.65
C PRO A 26 -7.39 -2.16 3.67
N ASP A 27 -8.05 -3.26 3.25
CA ASP A 27 -7.44 -4.58 3.13
C ASP A 27 -6.43 -4.65 1.97
N CYS A 28 -6.76 -4.14 0.78
CA CYS A 28 -5.84 -4.09 -0.36
C CYS A 28 -4.61 -3.24 -0.06
N LEU A 29 -4.79 -2.10 0.61
CA LEU A 29 -3.69 -1.23 1.03
C LEU A 29 -2.78 -1.93 2.05
N TYR A 30 -3.34 -2.73 2.95
CA TYR A 30 -2.57 -3.50 3.93
C TYR A 30 -1.79 -4.65 3.28
N GLY A 31 -2.40 -5.35 2.32
CA GLY A 31 -1.73 -6.37 1.53
C GLY A 31 -0.56 -5.80 0.72
N LEU A 32 -0.78 -4.67 0.05
CA LEU A 32 0.27 -3.94 -0.67
C LEU A 32 1.42 -3.51 0.24
N TYR A 33 1.10 -3.00 1.45
CA TYR A 33 2.10 -2.64 2.45
C TYR A 33 2.89 -3.85 2.95
N THR A 34 2.24 -5.00 3.09
CA THR A 34 2.90 -6.25 3.47
C THR A 34 3.89 -6.70 2.40
N SER A 35 3.47 -6.74 1.12
CA SER A 35 4.37 -7.04 -0.01
C SER A 35 5.53 -6.04 -0.09
N TRP A 36 5.27 -4.74 0.09
CA TRP A 36 6.32 -3.73 0.11
C TRP A 36 7.30 -3.92 1.28
N CYS A 37 6.80 -4.22 2.48
CA CYS A 37 7.64 -4.54 3.63
C CYS A 37 8.53 -5.76 3.36
N LEU A 38 8.00 -6.83 2.76
CA LEU A 38 8.77 -8.02 2.40
C LEU A 38 9.88 -7.71 1.39
N LEU A 39 9.59 -6.93 0.34
CA LEU A 39 10.57 -6.50 -0.65
C LEU A 39 11.71 -5.65 -0.04
N HIS A 40 11.40 -4.86 0.98
CA HIS A 40 12.36 -4.03 1.70
C HIS A 40 13.01 -4.74 2.91
N GLY A 41 12.68 -6.02 3.16
CA GLY A 41 13.18 -6.76 4.32
C GLY A 41 12.71 -6.23 5.67
N MET A 42 11.57 -5.51 5.70
CA MET A 42 10.97 -4.96 6.90
C MET A 42 9.82 -5.82 7.42
N ALA A 43 9.61 -5.81 8.74
CA ALA A 43 8.45 -6.47 9.35
C ALA A 43 7.18 -5.61 9.18
N PRO A 44 6.11 -6.14 8.57
CA PRO A 44 4.86 -5.39 8.43
C PRO A 44 4.26 -5.11 9.80
N LYS A 45 3.90 -3.84 10.03
CA LYS A 45 3.16 -3.44 11.22
C LYS A 45 1.72 -3.91 11.15
N THR A 46 1.10 -4.14 12.31
CA THR A 46 -0.34 -4.43 12.44
C THR A 46 -1.22 -3.42 11.70
N SER A 47 -2.37 -3.88 11.19
CA SER A 47 -3.38 -3.07 10.51
C SER A 47 -3.78 -1.81 11.28
N ALA A 48 -3.85 -1.87 12.61
CA ALA A 48 -4.12 -0.72 13.48
C ALA A 48 -3.02 0.36 13.38
N SER A 49 -1.75 -0.04 13.53
CA SER A 49 -0.60 0.87 13.40
C SER A 49 -0.49 1.45 11.99
N PHE A 50 -0.80 0.66 10.97
CA PHE A 50 -0.81 1.08 9.57
C PHE A 50 -1.88 2.14 9.31
N ARG A 51 -3.11 1.95 9.80
CA ARG A 51 -4.19 2.95 9.72
C ARG A 51 -3.81 4.27 10.40
N VAL A 52 -3.18 4.21 11.58
CA VAL A 52 -2.68 5.41 12.27
C VAL A 52 -1.61 6.11 11.44
N GLY A 53 -0.64 5.37 10.90
CA GLY A 53 0.42 5.92 10.05
C GLY A 53 -0.12 6.61 8.79
N MET A 54 -1.09 6.00 8.12
CA MET A 54 -1.75 6.63 6.97
C MET A 54 -2.55 7.87 7.35
N ARG A 55 -3.25 7.85 8.49
CA ARG A 55 -3.96 9.03 9.00
C ARG A 55 -2.99 10.18 9.31
N LEU A 56 -1.80 9.87 9.86
CA LEU A 56 -0.72 10.86 10.06
C LEU A 56 -0.19 11.42 8.73
N CYS A 57 -0.10 10.60 7.69
CA CYS A 57 0.20 11.03 6.32
C CYS A 57 -0.99 11.71 5.61
N ARG A 58 -2.12 11.93 6.29
CA ARG A 58 -3.38 12.48 5.73
C ARG A 58 -3.96 11.66 4.57
N ILE A 59 -3.63 10.38 4.51
CA ILE A 59 -4.16 9.42 3.54
C ILE A 59 -5.44 8.81 4.11
N ASN A 60 -6.54 9.01 3.40
CA ASN A 60 -7.83 8.46 3.82
C ASN A 60 -8.06 7.12 3.12
N VAL A 61 -7.77 6.00 3.80
CA VAL A 61 -7.90 4.63 3.24
C VAL A 61 -9.26 4.28 2.65
N HIS A 62 -10.33 4.98 3.01
CA HIS A 62 -11.68 4.75 2.47
C HIS A 62 -12.03 5.68 1.30
N HIS A 63 -11.24 6.73 1.07
CA HIS A 63 -11.52 7.78 0.08
C HIS A 63 -10.22 8.28 -0.55
N SER A 64 -9.25 7.38 -0.69
CA SER A 64 -7.94 7.74 -1.18
C SER A 64 -8.01 7.73 -2.69
N ARG A 65 -7.74 8.89 -3.30
CA ARG A 65 -7.48 9.00 -4.74
C ARG A 65 -6.07 8.51 -5.06
N LEU A 66 -5.74 7.35 -4.51
CA LEU A 66 -4.48 6.67 -4.71
C LEU A 66 -4.78 5.42 -5.52
N SER A 67 -3.96 5.18 -6.53
CA SER A 67 -3.99 3.91 -7.26
C SER A 67 -2.77 3.07 -6.89
N MET A 68 -2.93 1.76 -6.93
CA MET A 68 -1.84 0.81 -6.73
C MET A 68 -0.84 0.98 -7.87
N LYS A 69 0.45 1.10 -7.54
CA LYS A 69 1.50 1.23 -8.55
C LYS A 69 2.74 0.46 -8.12
N GLY A 70 3.54 0.06 -9.11
CA GLY A 70 4.89 -0.44 -8.86
C GLY A 70 4.94 -1.93 -8.55
N ARG A 71 6.14 -2.38 -8.16
CA ARG A 71 6.43 -3.81 -7.95
C ARG A 71 5.60 -4.42 -6.84
N ALA A 72 5.31 -3.67 -5.77
CA ALA A 72 4.45 -4.15 -4.70
C ALA A 72 3.02 -4.45 -5.18
N ALA A 73 2.49 -3.69 -6.15
CA ALA A 73 1.17 -3.93 -6.72
C ALA A 73 1.14 -5.21 -7.56
N ALA A 74 2.18 -5.41 -8.38
CA ALA A 74 2.35 -6.65 -9.15
C ALA A 74 2.53 -7.87 -8.23
N ASP A 75 3.32 -7.72 -7.17
CA ASP A 75 3.54 -8.75 -6.14
C ASP A 75 2.24 -9.07 -5.39
N TYR A 76 1.45 -8.07 -5.03
CA TYR A 76 0.14 -8.28 -4.41
C TYR A 76 -0.84 -8.99 -5.35
N ILE A 77 -0.87 -8.64 -6.64
CA ILE A 77 -1.70 -9.34 -7.63
C ILE A 77 -1.24 -10.80 -7.76
N LEU A 78 0.06 -11.06 -7.81
CA LEU A 78 0.63 -12.41 -7.83
C LEU A 78 0.34 -13.20 -6.54
N ALA A 79 0.40 -12.56 -5.38
CA ALA A 79 0.14 -13.18 -4.09
C ALA A 79 -1.36 -13.44 -3.87
N SER A 80 -2.23 -12.54 -4.36
CA SER A 80 -3.67 -12.65 -4.23
C SER A 80 -4.30 -13.56 -5.30
N TYR A 81 -3.63 -13.75 -6.44
CA TYR A 81 -3.95 -14.76 -7.45
C TYR A 81 -2.79 -15.75 -7.55
N PRO A 82 -2.67 -16.71 -6.60
CA PRO A 82 -1.79 -17.83 -6.82
C PRO A 82 -2.33 -18.58 -8.04
N TYR A 83 -1.62 -18.49 -9.17
CA TYR A 83 -1.90 -19.28 -10.35
C TYR A 83 -1.77 -20.74 -9.94
N THR A 84 -2.90 -21.41 -9.71
CA THR A 84 -2.95 -22.86 -9.51
C THR A 84 -2.74 -23.49 -10.89
N GLY A 85 -1.46 -23.69 -11.24
CA GLY A 85 -1.03 -24.47 -12.39
C GLY A 85 -0.59 -25.85 -11.95
#